data_AF-A0A929IRT6-F1
#
_entry.id   AF-A0A929IRT6-F1
#
_cell.length_a   1.000
_cell.length_b   1.000
_cell.length_c   1.000
_cell.angle_alpha   90.00
_cell.angle_beta   90.00
_cell.angle_gamma   90.00
#
_symmetry.space_group_name_H-M   'P 1'
#
loop_
_entity.id
_entity.type
_entity.pdbx_description
1 polymer ?
#
loop_
_entity_poly.entity_id
_entity_poly.type
_entity_poly.pdbx_seq_one_letter_code
_entity_poly.pdbx_strand_id
1 'polypeptide(L)'
;FLLQNLTIKDGVLRWRLNLEAIDRQMEAIGGFPQTLLDRRHDGPTHFIAGALSPYLGPEHRDLIMRLFPATTMSVIAGAGHWVHAEKQESFQRAVRRFLKPQR
;
A
#
# COMPACT_ATOMS: atom_id res chain seq x y z
N PHE A 1 -10.07 -11.63 10.03
CA PHE A 1 -9.57 -11.42 8.65
C PHE A 1 -9.46 -12.72 7.86
N LEU A 2 -8.73 -13.75 8.33
CA LEU A 2 -8.58 -15.00 7.56
C LEU A 2 -9.93 -15.74 7.37
N LEU A 3 -10.67 -16.01 8.45
CA LEU A 3 -11.98 -16.69 8.38
C LEU A 3 -13.06 -15.91 7.63
N GLN A 4 -12.90 -14.59 7.45
CA GLN A 4 -13.82 -13.79 6.61
C GLN A 4 -13.68 -14.13 5.12
N ASN A 5 -12.65 -14.88 4.73
CA ASN A 5 -12.46 -15.41 3.39
C ASN A 5 -12.88 -16.88 3.26
N LEU A 6 -13.43 -17.49 4.31
CA LEU A 6 -14.00 -18.83 4.24
C LEU A 6 -15.49 -18.73 3.90
N THR A 7 -15.93 -19.46 2.88
CA THR A 7 -17.33 -19.50 2.44
C THR A 7 -17.85 -20.92 2.41
N ILE A 8 -19.17 -21.09 2.45
CA ILE A 8 -19.82 -22.39 2.29
C ILE A 8 -20.37 -22.44 0.86
N LYS A 9 -19.92 -23.43 0.08
CA LYS A 9 -20.45 -23.71 -1.25
C LYS A 9 -20.76 -25.20 -1.32
N ASP A 10 -22.01 -25.54 -1.63
CA ASP A 10 -22.52 -26.92 -1.68
C ASP A 10 -22.37 -27.67 -0.34
N GLY A 11 -22.55 -26.97 0.78
CA GLY A 11 -22.35 -27.54 2.12
C GLY A 11 -20.89 -27.76 2.53
N VAL A 12 -19.92 -27.40 1.68
CA VAL A 12 -18.49 -27.56 1.93
C VAL A 12 -17.82 -26.21 2.16
N LEU A 13 -16.95 -26.13 3.17
CA LEU A 13 -16.12 -24.96 3.41
C LEU A 13 -15.06 -24.83 2.31
N ARG A 14 -15.01 -23.65 1.67
CA ARG A 14 -14.05 -23.32 0.63
C ARG A 14 -13.47 -21.94 0.88
N TRP A 15 -12.19 -21.77 0.56
CA TRP A 15 -11.59 -20.44 0.54
C TRP A 15 -12.13 -19.64 -0.65
N ARG A 16 -12.52 -18.39 -0.41
CA ARG A 16 -12.86 -17.42 -1.45
C ARG A 16 -11.64 -17.00 -2.26
N LEU A 17 -10.46 -17.05 -1.63
CA LEU A 17 -9.18 -16.71 -2.24
C LEU A 17 -8.51 -17.96 -2.80
N ASN A 18 -7.81 -17.81 -3.92
CA ASN A 18 -6.94 -18.86 -4.46
C ASN A 18 -5.63 -18.89 -3.67
N LEU A 19 -5.64 -19.54 -2.50
CA LEU A 19 -4.49 -19.59 -1.60
C LEU A 19 -3.27 -20.27 -2.25
N GLU A 20 -3.49 -21.30 -3.08
CA GLU A 20 -2.43 -22.01 -3.79
C GLU A 20 -1.69 -21.09 -4.78
N ALA A 21 -2.42 -20.26 -5.52
CA ALA A 21 -1.81 -19.29 -6.41
C ALA A 21 -1.08 -18.18 -5.65
N ILE A 22 -1.65 -17.70 -4.54
CA ILE A 22 -1.01 -16.67 -3.70
C ILE A 22 0.31 -17.20 -3.12
N ASP A 23 0.30 -18.43 -2.60
CA ASP A 23 1.48 -19.09 -2.05
C ASP A 23 2.60 -19.21 -3.10
N ARG A 24 2.26 -19.74 -4.29
CA ARG A 24 3.21 -19.84 -5.41
C ARG A 24 3.72 -18.50 -5.95
N GLN A 25 3.05 -17.39 -5.65
CA GLN A 25 3.37 -16.08 -6.21
C GLN A 25 3.76 -15.06 -5.14
N MET A 26 3.99 -15.49 -3.89
CA MET A 26 4.25 -14.59 -2.77
C MET A 26 5.44 -13.66 -3.03
N GLU A 27 6.51 -14.17 -3.64
CA GLU A 27 7.68 -13.37 -4.02
C GLU A 27 7.34 -12.29 -5.05
N ALA A 28 6.58 -12.65 -6.10
CA ALA A 28 6.15 -11.71 -7.11
C ALA A 28 5.18 -10.66 -6.57
N ILE A 29 4.30 -11.03 -5.64
CA ILE A 29 3.35 -10.14 -4.96
C ILE A 29 4.06 -9.17 -4.02
N GLY A 30 5.05 -9.64 -3.27
CA GLY A 30 5.81 -8.82 -2.33
C GLY A 30 6.93 -8.00 -2.98
N GLY A 31 7.32 -8.36 -4.21
CA GLY A 31 8.39 -7.70 -4.94
C GLY A 31 7.93 -6.48 -5.76
N PHE A 32 8.90 -5.83 -6.41
CA PHE A 32 8.66 -4.79 -7.40
C PHE A 32 9.21 -5.24 -8.77
N PRO A 33 8.44 -5.17 -9.87
CA PRO A 33 8.91 -5.60 -11.18
C PRO A 33 10.11 -4.77 -11.64
N GLN A 34 11.25 -5.42 -11.84
CA GLN A 34 12.50 -4.75 -12.24
C GLN A 34 12.36 -4.03 -13.60
N THR A 35 11.50 -4.53 -14.48
CA THR A 35 11.16 -3.92 -15.77
C THR A 35 10.51 -2.54 -15.66
N LEU A 36 10.04 -2.16 -14.47
CA LEU A 36 9.46 -0.84 -14.20
C LEU A 36 10.45 0.16 -13.60
N LEU A 37 11.68 -0.24 -13.27
CA LEU A 37 12.66 0.65 -12.61
C LEU A 37 13.13 1.83 -13.47
N ASP A 38 13.02 1.69 -14.81
CA ASP A 38 13.31 2.73 -15.80
C ASP A 38 12.04 3.46 -16.29
N ARG A 39 10.88 3.13 -15.71
CA ARG A 39 9.61 3.80 -15.99
C ARG A 39 9.34 4.87 -14.94
N ARG A 40 8.47 5.82 -15.30
CA ARG A 40 8.07 6.91 -14.44
C ARG A 40 6.56 7.15 -14.54
N HIS A 41 5.96 7.54 -13.44
CA HIS A 41 4.59 8.00 -13.36
C HIS A 41 4.58 9.51 -13.05
N ASP A 42 4.23 10.32 -14.05
CA ASP A 42 4.23 11.78 -13.94
C ASP A 42 2.99 12.36 -13.24
N GLY A 43 2.01 11.51 -12.90
CA GLY A 43 0.81 11.93 -12.20
C GLY A 43 1.05 12.24 -10.71
N PRO A 44 0.20 13.08 -10.11
CA PRO A 44 0.24 13.33 -8.67
C PRO A 44 0.22 12.02 -7.89
N THR A 45 1.18 11.85 -6.97
CA THR A 45 1.30 10.65 -6.13
C THR A 45 1.43 11.08 -4.67
N HIS A 46 0.73 10.39 -3.75
CA HIS A 46 0.82 10.69 -2.32
C HIS A 46 1.20 9.44 -1.53
N PHE A 47 2.37 9.47 -0.90
CA PHE A 47 2.84 8.43 0.01
C PHE A 47 2.37 8.74 1.42
N ILE A 48 1.68 7.80 2.07
CA ILE A 48 1.26 7.92 3.47
C ILE A 48 1.94 6.79 4.24
N ALA A 49 2.78 7.15 5.21
CA ALA A 49 3.51 6.19 6.04
C ALA A 49 3.29 6.49 7.53
N GLY A 50 3.40 5.47 8.37
CA GLY A 50 3.43 5.64 9.82
C GLY A 50 4.84 5.90 10.31
N ALA A 51 5.01 6.81 11.26
CA ALA A 51 6.31 7.18 11.81
C ALA A 51 7.07 6.02 12.49
N LEU A 52 6.34 4.97 12.90
CA LEU A 52 6.90 3.78 13.55
C LEU A 52 7.05 2.60 12.57
N SER A 53 6.74 2.79 11.28
CA SER A 53 6.82 1.74 10.27
C SER A 53 8.21 1.70 9.62
N PRO A 54 8.87 0.53 9.54
CA PRO A 54 10.15 0.40 8.86
C PRO A 54 10.04 0.31 7.33
N TYR A 55 8.82 0.26 6.77
CA TYR A 55 8.59 0.00 5.34
C TYR A 55 8.96 1.16 4.43
N LEU A 56 9.14 2.37 4.97
CA LEU A 56 9.48 3.56 4.19
C LEU A 56 10.56 4.39 4.91
N GLY A 57 11.82 3.97 4.74
CA GLY A 57 12.99 4.69 5.22
C GLY A 57 13.59 5.71 4.22
N PRO A 58 14.56 6.54 4.67
CA PRO A 58 15.25 7.53 3.86
C PRO A 58 15.89 6.97 2.57
N GLU A 59 16.35 5.73 2.60
CA GLU A 59 16.96 5.01 1.47
C GLU A 59 16.03 4.87 0.26
N HIS A 60 14.72 4.94 0.46
CA HIS A 60 13.75 4.83 -0.63
C HIS A 60 13.49 6.18 -1.33
N ARG A 61 13.93 7.30 -0.75
CA ARG A 61 13.58 8.65 -1.21
C ARG A 61 13.97 8.88 -2.67
N ASP A 62 15.20 8.55 -3.02
CA ASP A 62 15.72 8.80 -4.36
C ASP A 62 15.01 7.94 -5.42
N LEU A 63 14.71 6.68 -5.07
CA LEU A 63 13.94 5.78 -5.93
C LEU A 63 12.51 6.30 -6.13
N ILE A 64 11.86 6.76 -5.06
CA ILE A 64 10.51 7.32 -5.13
C ILE A 64 10.48 8.57 -6.00
N MET A 65 11.40 9.50 -5.80
CA MET A 65 11.48 10.72 -6.62
C MET A 65 11.73 10.41 -8.10
N ARG A 66 12.52 9.36 -8.38
CA ARG A 66 12.79 8.92 -9.76
C ARG A 66 11.54 8.32 -10.42
N LEU A 67 10.82 7.44 -9.73
CA LEU A 67 9.64 6.76 -10.26
C LEU A 67 8.38 7.62 -10.24
N PHE A 68 8.28 8.56 -9.29
CA PHE A 68 7.10 9.40 -9.02
C PHE A 68 7.53 10.86 -8.77
N PRO A 69 7.90 11.64 -9.80
CA PRO A 69 8.42 13.00 -9.62
C PRO A 69 7.40 13.98 -9.01
N ALA A 70 6.10 13.78 -9.26
CA ALA A 70 5.02 14.57 -8.67
C ALA A 70 4.54 13.99 -7.32
N THR A 71 5.49 13.50 -6.52
CA THR A 71 5.21 12.89 -5.21
C THR A 71 5.06 13.92 -4.09
N THR A 72 4.18 13.60 -3.15
CA THR A 72 4.04 14.26 -1.86
C THR A 72 3.98 13.19 -0.78
N MET A 73 4.39 13.50 0.45
CA MET A 73 4.48 12.50 1.52
C MET A 73 3.89 13.02 2.83
N SER A 74 3.15 12.15 3.52
CA SER A 74 2.64 12.38 4.88
C SER A 74 3.15 11.26 5.80
N VAL A 75 3.86 11.65 6.86
CA VAL A 75 4.28 10.72 7.93
C VAL A 75 3.37 10.92 9.13
N ILE A 76 2.59 9.89 9.48
CA ILE A 76 1.62 9.94 10.57
C ILE A 76 2.29 9.55 11.87
N ALA A 77 2.41 10.51 12.78
CA ALA A 77 2.97 10.31 14.12
C ALA A 77 2.18 9.26 14.92
N GLY A 78 2.91 8.37 15.59
CA GLY A 78 2.34 7.33 16.44
C GLY A 78 1.56 6.23 15.71
N ALA A 79 1.74 6.08 14.39
CA ALA A 79 1.26 4.92 13.63
C ALA A 79 2.43 4.04 13.21
N GLY A 80 2.23 2.72 13.22
CA GLY A 80 3.08 1.74 12.57
C GLY A 80 2.65 1.51 11.12
N HIS A 81 2.67 0.25 10.68
CA HIS A 81 2.39 -0.11 9.29
C HIS A 81 0.91 0.04 8.91
N TRP A 82 -0.02 -0.20 9.85
CA TRP A 82 -1.45 -0.16 9.58
C TRP A 82 -2.05 1.23 9.87
N VAL A 83 -1.50 2.25 9.20
CA VAL A 83 -1.86 3.67 9.37
C VAL A 83 -3.37 3.94 9.36
N HIS A 84 -4.11 3.23 8.52
CA HIS A 84 -5.55 3.37 8.36
C HIS A 84 -6.35 2.83 9.55
N ALA A 85 -5.83 1.83 10.26
CA ALA A 85 -6.44 1.26 11.46
C ALA A 85 -5.96 1.97 12.73
N GLU A 86 -4.67 2.32 12.81
CA GLU A 86 -4.05 2.88 14.02
C GLU A 86 -4.34 4.39 14.19
N LYS A 87 -4.41 5.14 13.09
CA LYS A 87 -4.62 6.59 13.07
C LYS A 87 -5.62 6.99 11.98
N GLN A 88 -6.80 6.38 12.04
CA GLN A 88 -7.86 6.51 11.05
C GLN A 88 -8.16 7.95 10.61
N GLU A 89 -8.33 8.89 11.55
CA GLU A 89 -8.65 10.28 11.22
C GLU A 89 -7.54 10.98 10.43
N SER A 90 -6.28 10.78 10.84
CA SER A 90 -5.12 11.36 10.16
C SER A 90 -4.92 10.76 8.78
N PHE A 91 -5.10 9.44 8.64
CA PHE A 91 -5.09 8.78 7.35
C PHE A 91 -6.18 9.32 6.42
N GLN A 92 -7.43 9.40 6.89
CA GLN A 92 -8.55 9.92 6.08
C GLN A 92 -8.32 11.37 5.66
N ARG A 93 -7.80 12.22 6.54
CA ARG A 93 -7.48 13.61 6.23
C ARG A 93 -6.42 13.72 5.13
N ALA A 94 -5.36 12.91 5.18
CA ALA A 94 -4.35 12.86 4.13
C ALA A 94 -4.94 12.43 2.78
N VAL A 95 -5.72 11.35 2.76
CA VAL A 95 -6.42 10.87 1.55
C VAL A 95 -7.37 11.92 0.99
N ARG A 96 -8.23 12.53 1.82
CA ARG A 96 -9.17 13.55 1.38
C ARG A 96 -8.47 14.80 0.84
N ARG A 97 -7.33 15.19 1.43
CA ARG A 97 -6.54 16.32 0.92
C ARG A 97 -5.99 16.03 -0.47
N PHE A 98 -5.50 14.81 -0.71
CA PHE A 98 -4.97 14.40 -2.00
C PHE A 98 -6.05 14.31 -3.09
N LEU A 99 -7.24 13.80 -2.75
CA LEU A 99 -8.35 13.63 -3.70
C LEU A 99 -9.11 14.92 -4.02
N LYS A 100 -8.90 16.00 -3.26
CA LYS A 100 -9.52 17.29 -3.59
C LYS A 100 -8.94 17.80 -4.91
N PRO A 101 -9.77 18.31 -5.84
CA PRO A 101 -9.28 18.91 -7.07
C PRO A 101 -8.25 19.99 -6.73
N GLN A 102 -7.05 19.86 -7.28
CA GLN A 102 -6.08 20.94 -7.22
C GLN A 102 -6.58 22.01 -8.20
N ARG A 103 -7.11 23.10 -7.65
CA ARG A 103 -7.52 24.27 -8.43
C ARG A 103 -6.31 25.00 -8.98
#